data_AF-A0A7W0T3L9-F1
#
_entry.id   AF-A0A7W0T3L9-F1
#
_cell.length_a   1.000
_cell.length_b   1.000
_cell.length_c   1.000
_cell.angle_alpha   90.00
_cell.angle_beta   90.00
_cell.angle_gamma   90.00
#
_symmetry.space_group_name_H-M   'P 1'
#
loop_
_entity.id
_entity.type
_entity.pdbx_description
1 polymer ?
#
loop_
_entity_poly.entity_id
_entity_poly.type
_entity_poly.pdbx_seq_one_letter_code
_entity_poly.pdbx_strand_id
1 'polypeptide(L)'
;MVRLAPVLAAALAACSFSARPPGEGDGDGGVDAITDSPPLEIDAPGTTCAAGFLDLCGEPPATEAFVIAVDRDFNTDTDPRCRTFAQAGGPDVCLVMATSVQIAGGTALFVAGSRPLAIASAGSIDIMGILDVSSRRGGAPGPNAQACPFARIPEDDPGGAGGAAGGTFVATGGIGGLGDSDTSLGADGNAPGGLPGSAVAISKLRGGCAGGKGGNQVAAGNQGGAGGAGGGGLYLVARGTIGVVGNGKIRATGGGGTGGSAQAGGGGGGSGGYIILEAPTVFIDGELSANGGGGGEGGANIASVPTAGVSGADGTYGMTAAAGGVGPDDRLGYGGDGGAWMTSGGAAGRDSIVSGGGGGGAVGVIRILGTRTGAGLVTPPAI
;
A
#
# COMPACT_ATOMS: atom_id res chain seq x y z
N MET A 1 20.45 -20.33 -54.03
CA MET A 1 21.48 -19.27 -53.90
C MET A 1 21.62 -18.93 -52.43
N VAL A 2 22.67 -19.46 -51.82
CA VAL A 2 22.99 -19.28 -50.39
C VAL A 2 23.69 -17.94 -50.22
N ARG A 3 23.20 -17.06 -49.34
CA ARG A 3 23.92 -15.85 -48.91
C ARG A 3 24.18 -15.95 -47.41
N LEU A 4 25.45 -16.18 -47.06
CA LEU A 4 26.03 -16.04 -45.73
C LEU A 4 25.93 -14.58 -45.28
N ALA A 5 25.49 -14.36 -44.04
CA ALA A 5 25.66 -13.11 -43.30
C ALA A 5 26.82 -13.27 -42.29
N PRO A 6 27.66 -12.25 -42.09
CA PRO A 6 28.87 -12.36 -41.27
C PRO A 6 28.58 -12.23 -39.77
N VAL A 7 29.27 -13.07 -39.00
CA VAL A 7 29.34 -13.08 -37.54
C VAL A 7 30.19 -11.88 -37.09
N LEU A 8 29.59 -10.99 -36.29
CA LEU A 8 30.28 -9.88 -35.63
C LEU A 8 30.77 -10.36 -34.25
N ALA A 9 32.09 -10.44 -34.08
CA ALA A 9 32.75 -10.80 -32.83
C ALA A 9 32.84 -9.57 -31.91
N ALA A 10 32.27 -9.67 -30.70
CA ALA A 10 32.43 -8.68 -29.64
C ALA A 10 33.66 -9.03 -28.79
N ALA A 11 34.63 -8.12 -28.74
CA ALA A 11 35.84 -8.26 -27.92
C ALA A 11 35.53 -7.91 -26.45
N LEU A 12 35.87 -8.82 -25.54
CA LEU A 12 35.89 -8.59 -24.10
C LEU A 12 37.06 -7.65 -23.75
N ALA A 13 36.75 -6.52 -23.12
CA ALA A 13 37.74 -5.70 -22.41
C ALA A 13 37.86 -6.19 -20.96
N ALA A 14 39.02 -6.75 -20.61
CA ALA A 14 39.38 -7.14 -19.26
C ALA A 14 39.96 -5.94 -18.50
N CYS A 15 39.36 -5.58 -17.36
CA CYS A 15 39.96 -4.64 -16.41
C CYS A 15 40.93 -5.38 -15.49
N SER A 16 42.21 -5.00 -15.55
CA SER A 16 43.27 -5.47 -14.65
C SER A 16 43.20 -4.74 -13.31
N PHE A 17 43.07 -5.49 -12.21
CA PHE A 17 43.25 -4.96 -10.86
C PHE A 17 44.72 -5.13 -10.43
N SER A 18 45.39 -4.00 -10.15
CA SER A 18 46.75 -3.97 -9.59
C SER A 18 46.67 -3.96 -8.06
N ALA A 19 47.21 -4.99 -7.41
CA ALA A 19 47.38 -5.03 -5.97
C ALA A 19 48.50 -4.08 -5.53
N ARG A 20 48.28 -3.31 -4.45
CA ARG A 20 49.29 -2.47 -3.79
C ARG A 20 49.70 -3.13 -2.46
N PRO A 21 51.01 -3.22 -2.13
CA PRO A 21 51.49 -3.85 -0.89
C PRO A 21 51.26 -2.96 0.35
N PRO A 22 51.34 -3.55 1.57
CA PRO A 22 51.02 -2.87 2.82
C PRO A 22 52.19 -1.97 3.26
N GLY A 23 51.85 -0.83 3.84
CA GLY A 23 52.79 0.05 4.53
C GLY A 23 52.19 0.48 5.87
N GLU A 24 52.91 0.16 6.94
CA GLU A 24 52.71 0.61 8.32
C GLU A 24 52.75 2.14 8.45
N GLY A 25 51.99 2.65 9.42
CA GLY A 25 52.01 4.04 9.86
C GLY A 25 51.12 4.22 11.07
N ASP A 26 51.75 4.17 12.25
CA ASP A 26 51.21 4.60 13.54
C ASP A 26 50.80 6.09 13.51
N GLY A 27 49.75 6.44 14.23
CA GLY A 27 49.30 7.83 14.36
C GLY A 27 47.98 7.97 15.11
N ASP A 28 48.12 8.13 16.41
CA ASP A 28 47.13 8.48 17.42
C ASP A 28 46.43 9.82 17.17
N GLY A 29 45.14 9.89 17.52
CA GLY A 29 44.37 11.13 17.43
C GLY A 29 42.88 10.88 17.62
N GLY A 30 42.49 10.56 18.86
CA GLY A 30 41.09 10.38 19.21
C GLY A 30 40.27 11.67 19.05
N VAL A 31 39.01 11.51 18.65
CA VAL A 31 37.85 12.18 19.26
C VAL A 31 36.57 11.50 18.79
N ASP A 32 35.71 11.29 19.79
CA ASP A 32 34.25 11.11 19.78
C ASP A 32 33.64 9.80 19.27
N ALA A 33 33.50 8.93 20.26
CA ALA A 33 32.52 7.87 20.42
C ALA A 33 31.22 8.10 19.64
N ILE A 34 31.02 7.28 18.63
CA ILE A 34 29.69 6.76 18.30
C ILE A 34 29.18 6.07 19.56
N THR A 35 28.19 6.69 20.20
CA THR A 35 27.43 6.12 21.31
C THR A 35 26.75 4.85 20.81
N ASP A 36 27.43 3.73 21.07
CA ASP A 36 26.88 2.40 20.98
C ASP A 36 25.68 2.35 21.91
N SER A 37 24.49 2.23 21.35
CA SER A 37 23.29 2.02 22.16
C SER A 37 23.44 0.64 22.79
N PRO A 38 23.42 0.51 24.14
CA PRO A 38 23.68 -0.76 24.77
C PRO A 38 22.62 -1.79 24.30
N PRO A 39 23.02 -3.07 24.15
CA PRO A 39 22.06 -4.14 23.93
C PRO A 39 21.01 -4.11 25.06
N LEU A 40 19.75 -4.40 24.71
CA LEU A 40 18.67 -4.55 25.67
C LEU A 40 18.98 -5.74 26.61
N GLU A 41 19.71 -5.49 27.70
CA GLU A 41 19.88 -6.45 28.78
C GLU A 41 18.59 -6.51 29.61
N ILE A 42 17.94 -7.67 29.56
CA ILE A 42 16.76 -8.02 30.36
C ILE A 42 17.24 -8.96 31.46
N ASP A 43 17.43 -8.43 32.67
CA ASP A 43 16.96 -9.05 33.91
C ASP A 43 17.30 -8.19 35.14
N ALA A 44 16.39 -7.27 35.50
CA ALA A 44 16.24 -6.76 36.86
C ALA A 44 14.83 -6.17 37.04
N PRO A 45 14.16 -6.38 38.21
CA PRO A 45 12.91 -5.69 38.52
C PRO A 45 13.24 -4.20 38.72
N GLY A 46 12.95 -3.42 37.70
CA GLY A 46 13.36 -2.02 37.59
C GLY A 46 13.60 -1.52 36.16
N THR A 47 13.52 -2.38 35.14
CA THR A 47 13.56 -1.97 33.73
C THR A 47 12.46 -0.94 33.45
N THR A 48 12.90 0.31 33.24
CA THR A 48 12.13 1.36 32.59
C THR A 48 11.62 0.80 31.26
N CYS A 49 10.31 0.79 31.07
CA CYS A 49 9.75 0.52 29.75
C CYS A 49 10.38 1.50 28.75
N ALA A 50 10.91 0.97 27.64
CA ALA A 50 11.41 1.78 26.55
C ALA A 50 10.25 2.06 25.58
N ALA A 51 9.98 3.33 25.32
CA ALA A 51 8.99 3.72 24.33
C ALA A 51 9.45 3.27 22.93
N GLY A 52 8.57 2.56 22.21
CA GLY A 52 8.76 2.16 20.83
C GLY A 52 8.21 3.19 19.85
N PHE A 53 7.77 2.73 18.67
CA PHE A 53 7.02 3.58 17.74
C PHE A 53 5.77 4.19 18.39
N LEU A 54 5.02 3.38 19.15
CA LEU A 54 4.04 3.85 20.12
C LEU A 54 4.64 3.75 21.52
N ASP A 55 4.45 4.78 22.35
CA ASP A 55 4.78 4.73 23.77
C ASP A 55 3.71 3.93 24.53
N LEU A 56 4.03 2.68 24.85
CA LEU A 56 3.14 1.76 25.56
C LEU A 56 3.46 1.64 27.05
N CYS A 57 4.32 2.50 27.60
CA CYS A 57 4.88 2.32 28.94
C CYS A 57 3.91 2.55 30.10
N GLY A 58 2.79 3.22 29.83
CA GLY A 58 1.67 3.36 30.78
C GLY A 58 0.60 2.29 30.63
N GLU A 59 0.72 1.37 29.67
CA GLU A 59 -0.32 0.38 29.40
C GLU A 59 -0.27 -0.76 30.43
N PRO A 60 -1.43 -1.20 30.97
CA PRO A 60 -1.47 -2.35 31.86
C PRO A 60 -0.93 -3.60 31.15
N PRO A 61 -0.25 -4.48 31.91
CA PRO A 61 0.36 -5.68 31.34
C PRO A 61 -0.70 -6.59 30.73
N ALA A 62 -0.33 -7.27 29.64
CA ALA A 62 -1.17 -8.30 29.06
C ALA A 62 -1.31 -9.50 30.01
N THR A 63 -2.52 -10.04 30.11
CA THR A 63 -2.82 -11.20 30.95
C THR A 63 -3.08 -12.49 30.16
N GLU A 64 -3.35 -12.37 28.86
CA GLU A 64 -3.79 -13.49 28.02
C GLU A 64 -3.03 -13.51 26.68
N ALA A 65 -2.97 -14.69 26.06
CA ALA A 65 -2.41 -14.87 24.73
C ALA A 65 -3.45 -14.54 23.65
N PHE A 66 -3.00 -14.03 22.50
CA PHE A 66 -3.84 -13.77 21.33
C PHE A 66 -3.60 -14.85 20.27
N VAL A 67 -4.49 -15.85 20.22
CA VAL A 67 -4.35 -17.01 19.32
C VAL A 67 -5.48 -17.05 18.31
N ILE A 68 -5.13 -17.13 17.03
CA ILE A 68 -6.06 -17.30 15.92
C ILE A 68 -5.84 -18.69 15.31
N ALA A 69 -6.66 -19.64 15.77
CA ALA A 69 -6.61 -21.05 15.36
C ALA A 69 -7.65 -21.43 14.29
N VAL A 70 -8.52 -20.50 13.91
CA VAL A 70 -9.51 -20.61 12.84
C VAL A 70 -9.64 -19.27 12.14
N ASP A 71 -10.21 -19.25 10.93
CA ASP A 71 -10.49 -18.00 10.22
C ASP A 71 -11.40 -17.08 11.05
N ARG A 72 -11.01 -15.81 11.15
CA ARG A 72 -11.65 -14.82 12.02
C ARG A 72 -11.68 -13.47 11.34
N ASP A 73 -12.84 -12.83 11.39
CA ASP A 73 -12.96 -11.40 11.17
C ASP A 73 -12.71 -10.64 12.48
N PHE A 74 -12.07 -9.48 12.37
CA PHE A 74 -11.74 -8.59 13.47
C PHE A 74 -12.12 -7.16 13.08
N ASN A 75 -13.07 -6.56 13.80
CA ASN A 75 -13.47 -5.19 13.56
C ASN A 75 -12.86 -4.27 14.62
N THR A 76 -11.96 -3.37 14.21
CA THR A 76 -11.23 -2.46 15.10
C THR A 76 -12.10 -1.44 15.83
N ASP A 77 -13.35 -1.27 15.39
CA ASP A 77 -14.30 -0.32 15.98
C ASP A 77 -15.16 -0.99 17.07
N THR A 78 -15.38 -2.30 16.98
CA THR A 78 -16.36 -3.00 17.84
C THR A 78 -15.79 -4.17 18.62
N ASP A 79 -14.58 -4.66 18.31
CA ASP A 79 -14.00 -5.80 19.02
C ASP A 79 -13.69 -5.43 20.48
N PRO A 80 -14.16 -6.21 21.47
CA PRO A 80 -13.98 -5.88 22.89
C PRO A 80 -12.52 -5.90 23.35
N ARG A 81 -11.61 -6.52 22.57
CA ARG A 81 -10.16 -6.51 22.84
C ARG A 81 -9.51 -5.20 22.40
N CYS A 82 -10.18 -4.39 21.58
CA CYS A 82 -9.66 -3.10 21.14
C CYS A 82 -9.72 -2.08 22.27
N ARG A 83 -8.57 -1.83 22.90
CA ARG A 83 -8.40 -0.69 23.79
C ARG A 83 -8.11 0.56 22.97
N THR A 84 -8.63 1.70 23.40
CA THR A 84 -8.37 2.98 22.75
C THR A 84 -7.02 3.54 23.17
N PHE A 85 -6.09 3.51 22.22
CA PHE A 85 -4.82 4.21 22.33
C PHE A 85 -4.88 5.49 21.51
N ALA A 86 -4.88 6.63 22.19
CA ALA A 86 -4.91 7.94 21.56
C ALA A 86 -3.48 8.33 21.13
N GLN A 87 -3.27 8.49 19.83
CA GLN A 87 -2.00 9.04 19.31
C GLN A 87 -2.17 10.53 18.99
N ALA A 88 -1.25 11.36 19.49
CA ALA A 88 -1.29 12.79 19.21
C ALA A 88 -1.16 13.08 17.70
N GLY A 89 -2.14 13.77 17.12
CA GLY A 89 -2.14 14.19 15.72
C GLY A 89 -2.44 13.08 14.70
N GLY A 90 -2.91 11.91 15.15
CA GLY A 90 -3.37 10.82 14.29
C GLY A 90 -4.71 10.24 14.76
N PRO A 91 -5.29 9.27 14.02
CA PRO A 91 -6.52 8.61 14.43
C PRO A 91 -6.32 7.74 15.67
N ASP A 92 -7.37 7.48 16.45
CA ASP A 92 -7.28 6.50 17.54
C ASP A 92 -6.89 5.11 17.02
N VAL A 93 -6.05 4.40 17.77
CA VAL A 93 -5.54 3.07 17.43
C VAL A 93 -6.29 2.02 18.23
N CYS A 94 -6.73 0.92 17.59
CA CYS A 94 -7.15 -0.29 18.29
C CYS A 94 -5.91 -1.00 18.81
N LEU A 95 -5.66 -0.91 20.12
CA LEU A 95 -4.55 -1.57 20.78
C LEU A 95 -5.00 -2.89 21.40
N VAL A 96 -4.36 -3.98 20.98
CA VAL A 96 -4.48 -5.31 21.56
C VAL A 96 -3.19 -5.63 22.32
N MET A 97 -3.31 -5.91 23.62
CA MET A 97 -2.18 -6.35 24.46
C MET A 97 -2.26 -7.86 24.66
N ALA A 98 -1.17 -8.59 24.44
CA ALA A 98 -1.12 -10.04 24.59
C ALA A 98 0.19 -10.53 25.25
N THR A 99 0.17 -11.67 25.93
CA THR A 99 1.39 -12.31 26.46
C THR A 99 2.21 -12.94 25.34
N SER A 100 1.55 -13.53 24.35
CA SER A 100 2.09 -14.02 23.08
C SER A 100 1.02 -13.87 21.98
N VAL A 101 1.45 -13.84 20.72
CA VAL A 101 0.54 -13.74 19.56
C VAL A 101 0.84 -14.90 18.61
N GLN A 102 -0.20 -15.60 18.17
CA GLN A 102 -0.07 -16.65 17.16
C GLN A 102 -1.21 -16.57 16.15
N ILE A 103 -0.85 -16.46 14.87
CA ILE A 103 -1.77 -16.73 13.75
C ILE A 103 -1.38 -18.09 13.17
N ALA A 104 -2.19 -19.12 13.44
CA ALA A 104 -1.85 -20.49 13.10
C ALA A 104 -1.74 -20.73 11.59
N GLY A 105 -0.99 -21.75 11.20
CA GLY A 105 -0.88 -22.14 9.79
C GLY A 105 -2.22 -22.57 9.22
N GLY A 106 -2.53 -22.13 8.00
CA GLY A 106 -3.79 -22.46 7.32
C GLY A 106 -5.00 -21.65 7.78
N THR A 107 -4.80 -20.59 8.58
CA THR A 107 -5.87 -19.70 9.03
C THR A 107 -5.64 -18.26 8.60
N ALA A 108 -6.69 -17.45 8.63
CA ALA A 108 -6.65 -16.04 8.31
C ALA A 108 -7.34 -15.16 9.37
N LEU A 109 -6.68 -14.06 9.74
CA LEU A 109 -7.27 -12.95 10.48
C LEU A 109 -7.53 -11.80 9.49
N PHE A 110 -8.79 -11.54 9.19
CA PHE A 110 -9.20 -10.40 8.36
C PHE A 110 -9.59 -9.23 9.26
N VAL A 111 -8.92 -8.10 9.10
CA VAL A 111 -9.09 -6.93 9.95
C VAL A 111 -9.71 -5.81 9.12
N ALA A 112 -10.78 -5.21 9.65
CA ALA A 112 -11.45 -4.07 9.08
C ALA A 112 -11.83 -3.05 10.16
N GLY A 113 -12.23 -1.85 9.74
CA GLY A 113 -12.74 -0.80 10.61
C GLY A 113 -12.06 0.55 10.37
N SER A 114 -12.37 1.52 11.21
CA SER A 114 -11.82 2.88 11.07
C SER A 114 -10.46 3.05 11.78
N ARG A 115 -10.15 2.24 12.78
CA ARG A 115 -8.98 2.45 13.64
C ARG A 115 -7.81 1.57 13.21
N PRO A 116 -6.60 2.11 12.98
CA PRO A 116 -5.41 1.28 12.74
C PRO A 116 -5.22 0.23 13.86
N LEU A 117 -4.70 -0.94 13.51
CA LEU A 117 -4.49 -2.02 14.46
C LEU A 117 -3.06 -1.99 15.01
N ALA A 118 -2.92 -2.00 16.34
CA ALA A 118 -1.67 -2.29 17.02
C ALA A 118 -1.82 -3.57 17.86
N ILE A 119 -0.92 -4.52 17.68
CA ILE A 119 -0.84 -5.72 18.53
C ILE A 119 0.52 -5.70 19.24
N ALA A 120 0.48 -5.62 20.56
CA ALA A 120 1.66 -5.62 21.41
C ALA A 120 1.78 -6.92 22.19
N SER A 121 2.93 -7.56 22.10
CA SER A 121 3.24 -8.81 22.78
C SER A 121 4.32 -8.64 23.84
N ALA A 122 4.06 -9.13 25.05
CA ALA A 122 5.08 -9.24 26.10
C ALA A 122 6.12 -10.34 25.81
N GLY A 123 5.84 -11.23 24.86
CA GLY A 123 6.71 -12.31 24.40
C GLY A 123 6.95 -12.18 22.89
N SER A 124 6.67 -13.25 22.14
CA SER A 124 6.85 -13.33 20.69
C SER A 124 5.54 -13.26 19.92
N ILE A 125 5.65 -12.86 18.65
CA ILE A 125 4.57 -12.86 17.66
C ILE A 125 4.94 -13.84 16.53
N ASP A 126 4.11 -14.87 16.35
CA ASP A 126 4.30 -15.90 15.32
C ASP A 126 3.16 -15.84 14.29
N ILE A 127 3.49 -15.46 13.05
CA ILE A 127 2.57 -15.39 11.91
C ILE A 127 2.87 -16.57 10.99
N MET A 128 2.10 -17.65 11.13
CA MET A 128 2.15 -18.85 10.30
C MET A 128 1.04 -18.89 9.26
N GLY A 129 -0.07 -18.18 9.50
CA GLY A 129 -1.18 -17.97 8.59
C GLY A 129 -1.19 -16.57 7.99
N ILE A 130 -2.39 -16.06 7.68
CA ILE A 130 -2.61 -14.77 7.03
C ILE A 130 -3.06 -13.73 8.06
N LEU A 131 -2.38 -12.59 8.12
CA LEU A 131 -2.85 -11.37 8.78
C LEU A 131 -3.16 -10.32 7.70
N ASP A 132 -4.44 -10.10 7.44
CA ASP A 132 -4.91 -9.26 6.33
C ASP A 132 -5.59 -7.99 6.87
N VAL A 133 -4.91 -6.86 6.72
CA VAL A 133 -5.42 -5.51 6.96
C VAL A 133 -5.65 -4.76 5.63
N SER A 134 -5.76 -5.47 4.50
CA SER A 134 -5.95 -4.87 3.17
C SER A 134 -7.36 -4.33 2.94
N SER A 135 -7.46 -3.44 1.97
CA SER A 135 -8.72 -3.03 1.37
C SER A 135 -8.94 -3.80 0.06
N ARG A 136 -10.19 -4.20 -0.20
CA ARG A 136 -10.60 -4.89 -1.42
C ARG A 136 -11.81 -4.22 -2.03
N ARG A 137 -11.92 -4.24 -3.36
CA ARG A 137 -13.09 -3.68 -4.06
C ARG A 137 -14.36 -4.40 -3.61
N GLY A 138 -15.35 -3.64 -3.15
CA GLY A 138 -16.63 -4.16 -2.65
C GLY A 138 -16.56 -4.87 -1.30
N GLY A 139 -15.39 -4.94 -0.66
CA GLY A 139 -15.21 -5.46 0.68
C GLY A 139 -15.22 -4.37 1.76
N ALA A 140 -15.12 -4.79 3.02
CA ALA A 140 -14.86 -3.86 4.11
C ALA A 140 -13.46 -3.23 3.91
N PRO A 141 -13.30 -1.91 4.10
CA PRO A 141 -11.99 -1.29 4.04
C PRO A 141 -11.12 -1.81 5.19
N GLY A 142 -9.83 -1.94 4.91
CA GLY A 142 -8.83 -2.20 5.95
C GLY A 142 -8.80 -1.07 6.99
N PRO A 143 -8.25 -1.33 8.18
CA PRO A 143 -8.27 -0.43 9.34
C PRO A 143 -7.66 0.94 9.01
N ASN A 144 -8.51 1.92 8.67
CA ASN A 144 -8.11 3.23 8.17
C ASN A 144 -9.20 4.30 8.37
N ALA A 145 -8.90 5.35 9.12
CA ALA A 145 -9.81 6.46 9.38
C ALA A 145 -9.58 7.67 8.45
N GLN A 146 -8.47 7.70 7.71
CA GLN A 146 -7.97 8.96 7.18
C GLN A 146 -8.37 9.21 5.72
N ALA A 147 -9.12 10.29 5.51
CA ALA A 147 -9.29 10.90 4.21
C ALA A 147 -8.00 11.62 3.78
N CYS A 148 -7.71 11.61 2.49
CA CYS A 148 -6.56 12.29 1.91
C CYS A 148 -7.03 13.27 0.85
N PRO A 149 -6.53 14.52 0.85
CA PRO A 149 -6.96 15.50 -0.12
C PRO A 149 -6.41 15.18 -1.51
N PHE A 150 -7.23 15.45 -2.52
CA PHE A 150 -6.80 15.48 -3.91
C PHE A 150 -6.46 16.91 -4.31
N ALA A 151 -5.46 17.11 -5.17
CA ALA A 151 -5.14 18.44 -5.68
C ALA A 151 -6.20 18.96 -6.66
N ARG A 152 -6.87 18.04 -7.36
CA ARG A 152 -8.02 18.33 -8.24
C ARG A 152 -8.95 17.12 -8.25
N ILE A 153 -10.25 17.34 -8.10
CA ILE A 153 -11.27 16.33 -8.39
C ILE A 153 -11.54 16.28 -9.90
N PRO A 154 -11.86 15.12 -10.49
CA PRO A 154 -12.18 15.05 -11.91
C PRO A 154 -13.40 15.89 -12.26
N GLU A 155 -13.44 16.37 -13.50
CA GLU A 155 -14.58 17.12 -14.02
C GLU A 155 -15.74 16.20 -14.43
N ASP A 156 -16.94 16.61 -14.03
CA ASP A 156 -18.22 16.07 -14.49
C ASP A 156 -18.56 16.71 -15.85
N ASP A 157 -18.93 15.92 -16.85
CA ASP A 157 -19.04 16.41 -18.23
C ASP A 157 -20.12 15.65 -19.03
N PRO A 158 -20.91 16.30 -19.91
CA PRO A 158 -21.93 15.62 -20.69
C PRO A 158 -21.38 14.76 -21.85
N GLY A 159 -20.27 15.14 -22.50
CA GLY A 159 -19.61 14.44 -23.61
C GLY A 159 -18.77 13.26 -23.13
N GLY A 160 -18.16 13.41 -21.96
CA GLY A 160 -17.74 12.33 -21.10
C GLY A 160 -16.68 12.75 -20.10
N ALA A 161 -16.78 12.17 -18.91
CA ALA A 161 -16.14 12.74 -17.73
C ALA A 161 -14.67 12.34 -17.52
N GLY A 162 -13.96 13.13 -16.70
CA GLY A 162 -12.58 12.87 -16.32
C GLY A 162 -12.44 11.67 -15.38
N GLY A 163 -11.37 10.90 -15.54
CA GLY A 163 -11.01 9.81 -14.62
C GLY A 163 -10.43 10.34 -13.32
N ALA A 164 -10.55 9.61 -12.21
CA ALA A 164 -10.07 10.08 -10.91
C ALA A 164 -8.58 9.80 -10.67
N ALA A 165 -7.97 10.57 -9.77
CA ALA A 165 -6.62 10.25 -9.29
C ALA A 165 -6.59 9.04 -8.36
N GLY A 166 -5.48 8.31 -8.37
CA GLY A 166 -5.19 7.25 -7.41
C GLY A 166 -4.80 7.79 -6.03
N GLY A 167 -4.96 6.94 -5.02
CA GLY A 167 -4.60 7.23 -3.63
C GLY A 167 -3.10 7.52 -3.49
N THR A 168 -2.77 8.61 -2.82
CA THR A 168 -1.40 9.05 -2.57
C THR A 168 -1.01 8.77 -1.13
N PHE A 169 0.12 8.07 -0.91
CA PHE A 169 0.67 7.88 0.44
C PHE A 169 2.10 8.42 0.48
N VAL A 170 3.13 7.60 0.71
CA VAL A 170 4.53 8.07 0.61
C VAL A 170 4.97 8.38 -0.81
N ALA A 171 4.31 7.78 -1.79
CA ALA A 171 4.45 8.09 -3.20
C ALA A 171 3.13 8.61 -3.75
N THR A 172 3.23 9.37 -4.83
CA THR A 172 2.09 9.97 -5.51
C THR A 172 1.30 8.90 -6.27
N GLY A 173 -0.02 8.91 -6.12
CA GLY A 173 -0.91 8.09 -6.95
C GLY A 173 -0.89 8.55 -8.41
N GLY A 174 -1.47 7.74 -9.29
CA GLY A 174 -1.61 8.09 -10.70
C GLY A 174 -2.57 9.26 -10.91
N ILE A 175 -2.27 10.09 -11.90
CA ILE A 175 -3.22 11.10 -12.42
C ILE A 175 -4.37 10.38 -13.13
N GLY A 176 -5.60 10.88 -12.98
CA GLY A 176 -6.72 10.40 -13.77
C GLY A 176 -6.67 10.94 -15.19
N GLY A 177 -7.09 10.13 -16.16
CA GLY A 177 -7.13 10.51 -17.56
C GLY A 177 -8.19 11.56 -17.85
N LEU A 178 -7.99 12.30 -18.93
CA LEU A 178 -8.91 13.28 -19.49
C LEU A 178 -10.05 12.57 -20.26
N GLY A 179 -11.28 13.07 -20.12
CA GLY A 179 -12.45 12.71 -20.91
C GLY A 179 -12.77 13.76 -21.98
N ASP A 180 -13.72 13.43 -22.87
CA ASP A 180 -14.20 14.28 -23.97
C ASP A 180 -13.08 14.94 -24.81
N SER A 181 -12.06 14.15 -25.18
CA SER A 181 -10.93 14.68 -25.96
C SER A 181 -11.31 15.16 -27.37
N ASP A 182 -12.50 14.80 -27.86
CA ASP A 182 -12.99 15.10 -29.20
C ASP A 182 -14.10 16.17 -29.24
N THR A 183 -14.49 16.75 -28.08
CA THR A 183 -15.51 17.80 -27.96
C THR A 183 -16.87 17.37 -28.54
N SER A 184 -17.26 16.11 -28.33
CA SER A 184 -18.34 15.45 -29.06
C SER A 184 -19.73 16.07 -28.86
N LEU A 185 -19.97 16.78 -27.75
CA LEU A 185 -21.26 17.40 -27.42
C LEU A 185 -21.27 18.93 -27.39
N GLY A 186 -20.18 19.61 -27.76
CA GLY A 186 -20.19 21.06 -27.88
C GLY A 186 -18.83 21.74 -27.67
N ALA A 187 -18.87 23.04 -27.36
CA ALA A 187 -17.69 23.83 -26.98
C ALA A 187 -17.51 23.89 -25.44
N ASP A 188 -17.94 22.84 -24.74
CA ASP A 188 -17.72 22.61 -23.31
C ASP A 188 -16.24 22.27 -23.02
N GLY A 189 -15.55 21.66 -23.98
CA GLY A 189 -14.12 21.39 -23.91
C GLY A 189 -13.81 20.09 -23.19
N ASN A 190 -12.52 19.75 -23.10
CA ASN A 190 -12.10 18.49 -22.51
C ASN A 190 -12.38 18.44 -21.00
N ALA A 191 -12.79 17.27 -20.48
CA ALA A 191 -13.00 17.04 -19.05
C ALA A 191 -11.69 16.58 -18.36
N PRO A 192 -10.97 17.43 -17.60
CA PRO A 192 -9.71 17.06 -16.98
C PRO A 192 -9.91 16.00 -15.90
N GLY A 193 -9.02 15.00 -15.86
CA GLY A 193 -9.01 14.01 -14.80
C GLY A 193 -8.56 14.56 -13.44
N GLY A 194 -8.73 13.77 -12.38
CA GLY A 194 -8.30 14.12 -11.04
C GLY A 194 -6.77 14.20 -10.93
N LEU A 195 -6.28 15.12 -10.09
CA LEU A 195 -4.87 15.21 -9.73
C LEU A 195 -4.64 14.66 -8.32
N PRO A 196 -3.65 13.77 -8.14
CA PRO A 196 -3.30 13.23 -6.83
C PRO A 196 -2.85 14.36 -5.89
N GLY A 197 -3.07 14.18 -4.59
CA GLY A 197 -2.54 15.08 -3.56
C GLY A 197 -1.02 15.01 -3.45
N SER A 198 -0.46 15.79 -2.53
CA SER A 198 0.95 15.67 -2.15
C SER A 198 1.20 14.37 -1.37
N ALA A 199 2.40 13.81 -1.50
CA ALA A 199 2.83 12.69 -0.68
C ALA A 199 2.72 13.03 0.81
N VAL A 200 2.32 12.04 1.60
CA VAL A 200 2.05 12.17 3.03
C VAL A 200 3.31 11.77 3.80
N ALA A 201 3.81 12.67 4.66
CA ALA A 201 4.82 12.32 5.64
C ALA A 201 4.22 11.42 6.74
N ILE A 202 4.85 10.29 7.03
CA ILE A 202 4.34 9.31 8.00
C ILE A 202 5.11 9.44 9.31
N SER A 203 4.44 9.99 10.33
CA SER A 203 4.95 10.08 11.71
C SER A 203 4.03 9.42 12.74
N LYS A 204 2.91 8.84 12.29
CA LYS A 204 1.83 8.25 13.10
C LYS A 204 1.34 6.96 12.46
N LEU A 205 0.74 6.07 13.25
CA LEU A 205 0.15 4.85 12.71
C LEU A 205 -1.14 5.21 11.98
N ARG A 206 -1.20 4.99 10.67
CA ARG A 206 -2.40 5.22 9.86
C ARG A 206 -2.42 4.29 8.66
N GLY A 207 -3.60 4.08 8.09
CA GLY A 207 -3.73 3.44 6.79
C GLY A 207 -3.35 4.35 5.63
N GLY A 208 -3.38 3.78 4.43
CA GLY A 208 -3.18 4.45 3.16
C GLY A 208 -4.31 5.42 2.81
N CYS A 209 -4.29 5.94 1.59
CA CYS A 209 -5.29 6.85 1.08
C CYS A 209 -6.17 6.17 0.04
N ALA A 210 -7.47 6.43 0.11
CA ALA A 210 -8.39 6.01 -0.95
C ALA A 210 -8.09 6.75 -2.26
N GLY A 211 -8.41 6.12 -3.39
CA GLY A 211 -8.49 6.76 -4.69
C GLY A 211 -9.75 7.63 -4.81
N GLY A 212 -9.75 8.54 -5.78
CA GLY A 212 -10.88 9.44 -6.02
C GLY A 212 -12.03 8.75 -6.73
N LYS A 213 -13.24 9.32 -6.62
CA LYS A 213 -14.37 8.99 -7.48
C LYS A 213 -14.18 9.65 -8.85
N GLY A 214 -14.46 8.93 -9.93
CA GLY A 214 -14.48 9.48 -11.30
C GLY A 214 -15.57 10.53 -11.49
N GLY A 215 -15.42 11.38 -12.50
CA GLY A 215 -16.44 12.36 -12.85
C GLY A 215 -17.72 11.69 -13.37
N ASN A 216 -18.87 12.30 -13.13
CA ASN A 216 -20.17 11.84 -13.59
C ASN A 216 -20.46 12.36 -14.99
N GLN A 217 -21.20 11.58 -15.77
CA GLN A 217 -21.80 12.09 -16.99
C GLN A 217 -23.13 12.77 -16.66
N VAL A 218 -23.20 14.07 -16.87
CA VAL A 218 -24.29 14.91 -16.34
C VAL A 218 -25.57 14.89 -17.18
N ALA A 219 -25.49 14.58 -18.48
CA ALA A 219 -26.66 14.61 -19.37
C ALA A 219 -27.64 13.43 -19.14
N ALA A 220 -27.12 12.27 -18.76
CA ALA A 220 -27.85 11.03 -18.49
C ALA A 220 -27.81 10.62 -17.00
N GLY A 221 -27.05 11.33 -16.16
CA GLY A 221 -26.93 11.05 -14.73
C GLY A 221 -26.10 9.80 -14.41
N ASN A 222 -25.23 9.38 -15.34
CA ASN A 222 -24.38 8.20 -15.15
C ASN A 222 -23.27 8.51 -14.15
N GLN A 223 -23.10 7.61 -13.17
CA GLN A 223 -22.15 7.80 -12.07
C GLN A 223 -20.73 7.43 -12.50
N GLY A 224 -19.77 8.27 -12.14
CA GLY A 224 -18.34 7.94 -12.20
C GLY A 224 -17.99 6.78 -11.28
N GLY A 225 -16.91 6.09 -11.62
CA GLY A 225 -16.43 4.94 -10.86
C GLY A 225 -16.05 5.32 -9.43
N ALA A 226 -16.38 4.47 -8.46
CA ALA A 226 -15.94 4.63 -7.09
C ALA A 226 -14.43 4.39 -6.97
N GLY A 227 -13.75 5.22 -6.17
CA GLY A 227 -12.35 5.01 -5.85
C GLY A 227 -12.14 3.79 -4.96
N GLY A 228 -10.99 3.13 -5.12
CA GLY A 228 -10.56 2.03 -4.26
C GLY A 228 -10.15 2.53 -2.88
N ALA A 229 -10.48 1.79 -1.83
CA ALA A 229 -10.07 2.14 -0.47
C ALA A 229 -8.56 1.91 -0.26
N GLY A 230 -7.92 2.76 0.54
CA GLY A 230 -6.50 2.59 0.91
C GLY A 230 -6.30 1.41 1.86
N GLY A 231 -5.12 0.78 1.84
CA GLY A 231 -4.78 -0.32 2.74
C GLY A 231 -4.73 0.10 4.22
N GLY A 232 -4.90 -0.84 5.15
CA GLY A 232 -4.94 -0.56 6.58
C GLY A 232 -3.59 -0.21 7.22
N GLY A 233 -3.65 0.35 8.43
CA GLY A 233 -2.48 0.54 9.28
C GLY A 233 -2.32 -0.63 10.27
N LEU A 234 -1.10 -1.17 10.36
CA LEU A 234 -0.73 -2.27 11.24
C LEU A 234 0.60 -1.98 11.95
N TYR A 235 0.59 -2.13 13.27
CA TYR A 235 1.79 -2.13 14.09
C TYR A 235 1.86 -3.41 14.91
N LEU A 236 2.93 -4.17 14.74
CA LEU A 236 3.24 -5.33 15.55
C LEU A 236 4.48 -5.02 16.39
N VAL A 237 4.38 -5.18 17.70
CA VAL A 237 5.50 -5.00 18.61
C VAL A 237 5.65 -6.19 19.55
N ALA A 238 6.86 -6.68 19.72
CA ALA A 238 7.17 -7.83 20.57
C ALA A 238 8.44 -7.59 21.39
N ARG A 239 8.44 -8.01 22.66
CA ARG A 239 9.67 -8.00 23.48
C ARG A 239 10.66 -9.09 23.06
N GLY A 240 10.16 -10.20 22.51
CA GLY A 240 10.96 -11.31 22.00
C GLY A 240 11.23 -11.17 20.51
N THR A 241 10.53 -11.97 19.71
CA THR A 241 10.71 -12.02 18.26
C THR A 241 9.40 -11.78 17.52
N ILE A 242 9.48 -11.20 16.33
CA ILE A 242 8.40 -11.27 15.34
C ILE A 242 8.84 -12.23 14.23
N GLY A 243 8.13 -13.36 14.11
CA GLY A 243 8.35 -14.36 13.07
C GLY A 243 7.22 -14.37 12.05
N VAL A 244 7.55 -14.09 10.78
CA VAL A 244 6.69 -14.35 9.63
C VAL A 244 7.30 -15.52 8.88
N VAL A 245 6.87 -16.74 9.20
CA VAL A 245 7.46 -17.97 8.64
C VAL A 245 7.07 -18.17 7.18
N GLY A 246 7.65 -19.15 6.47
CA GLY A 246 7.50 -19.29 5.02
C GLY A 246 6.07 -19.29 4.43
N ASN A 247 5.07 -19.77 5.18
CA ASN A 247 3.66 -19.71 4.76
C ASN A 247 2.89 -18.50 5.34
N GLY A 248 3.52 -17.78 6.27
CA GLY A 248 2.98 -16.60 6.92
C GLY A 248 2.86 -15.43 5.95
N LYS A 249 1.75 -14.70 6.02
CA LYS A 249 1.51 -13.53 5.17
C LYS A 249 0.98 -12.36 5.98
N ILE A 250 1.48 -11.16 5.71
CA ILE A 250 0.93 -9.90 6.20
C ILE A 250 0.57 -9.03 5.00
N ARG A 251 -0.67 -8.54 4.94
CA ARG A 251 -1.16 -7.76 3.79
C ARG A 251 -1.83 -6.47 4.23
N ALA A 252 -1.43 -5.36 3.62
CA ALA A 252 -2.00 -4.03 3.77
C ALA A 252 -2.19 -3.36 2.40
N THR A 253 -2.64 -4.11 1.39
CA THR A 253 -2.78 -3.59 0.02
C THR A 253 -3.98 -2.67 -0.14
N GLY A 254 -3.91 -1.76 -1.11
CA GLY A 254 -5.04 -0.93 -1.52
C GLY A 254 -6.02 -1.67 -2.44
N GLY A 255 -7.29 -1.25 -2.42
CA GLY A 255 -8.33 -1.77 -3.31
C GLY A 255 -8.29 -1.14 -4.70
N GLY A 256 -8.77 -1.87 -5.71
CA GLY A 256 -8.91 -1.37 -7.07
C GLY A 256 -10.08 -0.40 -7.23
N GLY A 257 -9.95 0.59 -8.11
CA GLY A 257 -11.02 1.50 -8.50
C GLY A 257 -12.06 0.81 -9.38
N THR A 258 -13.34 1.18 -9.26
CA THR A 258 -14.38 0.65 -10.15
C THR A 258 -14.33 1.35 -11.50
N GLY A 259 -14.77 0.65 -12.54
CA GLY A 259 -15.03 1.29 -13.83
C GLY A 259 -16.15 2.32 -13.71
N GLY A 260 -16.14 3.32 -14.60
CA GLY A 260 -17.23 4.28 -14.74
C GLY A 260 -18.46 3.67 -15.41
N SER A 261 -19.65 4.20 -15.11
CA SER A 261 -20.83 3.97 -15.93
C SER A 261 -20.63 4.55 -17.35
N ALA A 262 -21.58 4.35 -18.26
CA ALA A 262 -21.45 4.85 -19.64
C ALA A 262 -21.12 6.36 -19.68
N GLN A 263 -20.03 6.70 -20.39
CA GLN A 263 -19.46 8.04 -20.50
C GLN A 263 -19.06 8.72 -19.18
N ALA A 264 -18.93 7.96 -18.10
CA ALA A 264 -18.44 8.47 -16.83
C ALA A 264 -16.99 8.02 -16.59
N GLY A 265 -16.23 8.83 -15.85
CA GLY A 265 -14.81 8.57 -15.60
C GLY A 265 -14.56 7.36 -14.70
N GLY A 266 -13.42 6.71 -14.88
CA GLY A 266 -12.98 5.60 -14.03
C GLY A 266 -12.59 6.06 -12.62
N GLY A 267 -12.84 5.21 -11.62
CA GLY A 267 -12.43 5.46 -10.23
C GLY A 267 -10.93 5.19 -10.03
N GLY A 268 -10.26 5.95 -9.16
CA GLY A 268 -8.83 5.78 -8.88
C GLY A 268 -8.56 4.59 -7.96
N GLY A 269 -7.40 3.93 -8.11
CA GLY A 269 -6.97 2.86 -7.22
C GLY A 269 -6.57 3.39 -5.82
N GLY A 270 -6.81 2.61 -4.76
CA GLY A 270 -6.39 2.94 -3.40
C GLY A 270 -4.90 2.67 -3.19
N SER A 271 -4.23 3.47 -2.36
CA SER A 271 -2.82 3.22 -2.04
C SER A 271 -2.65 2.02 -1.10
N GLY A 272 -1.44 1.46 -1.04
CA GLY A 272 -1.07 0.56 0.06
C GLY A 272 -1.10 1.25 1.42
N GLY A 273 -1.12 0.43 2.47
CA GLY A 273 -1.19 0.82 3.88
C GLY A 273 0.17 0.92 4.57
N TYR A 274 0.19 0.88 5.89
CA TYR A 274 1.43 1.00 6.67
C TYR A 274 1.60 -0.20 7.59
N ILE A 275 2.69 -0.94 7.41
CA ILE A 275 3.08 -2.07 8.26
C ILE A 275 4.34 -1.68 9.04
N ILE A 276 4.30 -1.77 10.36
CA ILE A 276 5.46 -1.58 11.23
C ILE A 276 5.67 -2.87 12.03
N LEU A 277 6.88 -3.42 11.97
CA LEU A 277 7.30 -4.55 12.80
C LEU A 277 8.41 -4.07 13.74
N GLU A 278 8.20 -4.20 15.05
CA GLU A 278 9.14 -3.75 16.07
C GLU A 278 9.48 -4.87 17.07
N ALA A 279 10.72 -5.34 17.06
CA ALA A 279 11.23 -6.34 17.99
C ALA A 279 12.76 -6.41 17.93
N PRO A 280 13.44 -6.92 18.98
CA PRO A 280 14.88 -7.20 18.90
C PRO A 280 15.30 -7.97 17.65
N THR A 281 14.52 -8.99 17.28
CA THR A 281 14.68 -9.74 16.02
C THR A 281 13.37 -9.85 15.27
N VAL A 282 13.41 -9.52 13.98
CA VAL A 282 12.30 -9.67 13.04
C VAL A 282 12.72 -10.67 11.97
N PHE A 283 12.18 -11.88 12.02
CA PHE A 283 12.47 -12.95 11.08
C PHE A 283 11.37 -13.02 10.03
N ILE A 284 11.71 -12.83 8.76
CA ILE A 284 10.76 -12.81 7.64
C ILE A 284 11.21 -13.82 6.59
N ASP A 285 10.53 -14.96 6.53
CA ASP A 285 10.63 -15.95 5.45
C ASP A 285 9.35 -16.05 4.61
N GLY A 286 8.24 -15.51 5.11
CA GLY A 286 6.96 -15.39 4.40
C GLY A 286 6.86 -14.13 3.53
N GLU A 287 5.63 -13.61 3.38
CA GLU A 287 5.34 -12.47 2.49
C GLU A 287 4.73 -11.28 3.24
N LEU A 288 5.26 -10.08 3.04
CA LEU A 288 4.65 -8.82 3.45
C LEU A 288 4.31 -8.00 2.20
N SER A 289 3.06 -7.52 2.09
CA SER A 289 2.65 -6.66 0.98
C SER A 289 1.88 -5.42 1.42
N ALA A 290 2.25 -4.27 0.89
CA ALA A 290 1.51 -3.02 0.95
C ALA A 290 1.46 -2.37 -0.45
N ASN A 291 1.17 -3.14 -1.49
CA ASN A 291 1.03 -2.63 -2.86
C ASN A 291 -0.28 -1.82 -3.06
N GLY A 292 -0.27 -0.91 -4.03
CA GLY A 292 -1.45 -0.13 -4.43
C GLY A 292 -2.38 -0.92 -5.37
N GLY A 293 -3.65 -0.50 -5.42
CA GLY A 293 -4.65 -1.04 -6.36
C GLY A 293 -4.61 -0.33 -7.72
N GLY A 294 -5.11 -1.00 -8.77
CA GLY A 294 -5.26 -0.41 -10.10
C GLY A 294 -6.48 0.51 -10.20
N GLY A 295 -6.41 1.51 -11.08
CA GLY A 295 -7.55 2.37 -11.42
C GLY A 295 -8.57 1.67 -12.32
N GLY A 296 -9.81 2.12 -12.29
CA GLY A 296 -10.88 1.65 -13.18
C GLY A 296 -10.84 2.34 -14.54
N GLU A 297 -11.39 1.68 -15.54
CA GLU A 297 -11.58 2.23 -16.89
C GLU A 297 -12.76 3.22 -16.91
N GLY A 298 -12.70 4.25 -17.75
CA GLY A 298 -13.85 5.11 -18.07
C GLY A 298 -14.90 4.35 -18.89
N GLY A 299 -16.19 4.65 -18.71
CA GLY A 299 -17.23 4.04 -19.54
C GLY A 299 -17.42 4.76 -20.88
N ALA A 300 -18.23 4.18 -21.77
CA ALA A 300 -18.50 4.74 -23.09
C ALA A 300 -19.93 4.43 -23.58
N ASN A 301 -20.33 5.11 -24.64
CA ASN A 301 -21.47 4.71 -25.46
C ASN A 301 -20.96 4.22 -26.82
N ILE A 302 -20.93 2.90 -27.01
CA ILE A 302 -20.41 2.28 -28.24
C ILE A 302 -21.60 1.97 -29.15
N ALA A 303 -21.68 2.63 -30.31
CA ALA A 303 -22.77 2.45 -31.27
C ALA A 303 -24.16 2.57 -30.60
N SER A 304 -24.31 3.59 -29.75
CA SER A 304 -25.53 3.85 -28.94
C SER A 304 -25.85 2.78 -27.89
N VAL A 305 -24.88 1.92 -27.54
CA VAL A 305 -25.00 0.95 -26.45
C VAL A 305 -24.19 1.43 -25.23
N PRO A 306 -24.85 1.69 -24.09
CA PRO A 306 -24.17 1.99 -22.83
C PRO A 306 -23.22 0.87 -22.41
N THR A 307 -21.95 1.21 -22.26
CA THR A 307 -20.88 0.28 -21.89
C THR A 307 -20.17 0.81 -20.65
N ALA A 308 -20.25 0.07 -19.55
CA ALA A 308 -19.49 0.40 -18.35
C ALA A 308 -18.01 0.02 -18.52
N GLY A 309 -17.12 0.78 -17.89
CA GLY A 309 -15.70 0.45 -17.84
C GLY A 309 -15.41 -0.78 -16.99
N VAL A 310 -14.29 -1.43 -17.26
CA VAL A 310 -13.74 -2.52 -16.44
C VAL A 310 -13.10 -1.95 -15.16
N SER A 311 -13.30 -2.63 -14.04
CA SER A 311 -12.70 -2.23 -12.76
C SER A 311 -11.22 -2.64 -12.68
N GLY A 312 -10.39 -1.83 -12.03
CA GLY A 312 -9.00 -2.15 -11.75
C GLY A 312 -8.87 -3.25 -10.68
N ALA A 313 -7.74 -3.96 -10.69
CA ALA A 313 -7.46 -5.02 -9.73
C ALA A 313 -7.10 -4.47 -8.34
N ASP A 314 -7.38 -5.23 -7.29
CA ASP A 314 -6.86 -4.96 -5.95
C ASP A 314 -5.34 -5.19 -5.92
N GLY A 315 -4.62 -4.45 -5.07
CA GLY A 315 -3.20 -4.66 -4.81
C GLY A 315 -2.93 -6.09 -4.36
N THR A 316 -1.91 -6.76 -4.89
CA THR A 316 -1.64 -8.18 -4.63
C THR A 316 -0.36 -8.40 -3.81
N TYR A 317 -0.10 -9.64 -3.38
CA TYR A 317 1.25 -10.05 -2.99
C TYR A 317 2.16 -10.06 -4.21
N GLY A 318 3.47 -10.00 -4.00
CA GLY A 318 4.41 -10.07 -5.12
C GLY A 318 4.89 -8.71 -5.60
N MET A 319 5.80 -8.75 -6.58
CA MET A 319 6.39 -7.54 -7.16
C MET A 319 5.55 -6.95 -8.30
N THR A 320 4.46 -7.62 -8.68
CA THR A 320 3.63 -7.24 -9.82
C THR A 320 2.60 -6.18 -9.39
N ALA A 321 2.56 -5.10 -10.15
CA ALA A 321 1.54 -4.06 -10.01
C ALA A 321 0.13 -4.63 -10.20
N ALA A 322 -0.84 -4.11 -9.45
CA ALA A 322 -2.24 -4.41 -9.73
C ALA A 322 -2.65 -3.73 -11.04
N ALA A 323 -3.12 -4.52 -11.99
CA ALA A 323 -3.51 -4.01 -13.30
C ALA A 323 -4.66 -3.01 -13.21
N GLY A 324 -4.58 -1.95 -13.99
CA GLY A 324 -5.71 -1.07 -14.27
C GLY A 324 -6.82 -1.79 -15.05
N GLY A 325 -8.02 -1.22 -15.03
CA GLY A 325 -9.15 -1.71 -15.83
C GLY A 325 -8.87 -1.53 -17.32
N VAL A 326 -9.01 -2.61 -18.10
CA VAL A 326 -8.85 -2.61 -19.55
C VAL A 326 -10.00 -3.40 -20.16
N GLY A 327 -10.87 -2.70 -20.88
CA GLY A 327 -11.95 -3.25 -21.68
C GLY A 327 -11.48 -3.66 -23.08
N PRO A 328 -12.38 -4.27 -23.86
CA PRO A 328 -12.05 -4.77 -25.20
C PRO A 328 -11.88 -3.68 -26.26
N ASP A 329 -12.21 -2.42 -25.94
CA ASP A 329 -12.27 -1.31 -26.89
C ASP A 329 -11.27 -0.22 -26.47
N ASP A 330 -10.41 0.20 -27.39
CA ASP A 330 -9.32 1.14 -27.16
C ASP A 330 -9.75 2.60 -27.09
N ARG A 331 -11.03 2.87 -27.36
CA ARG A 331 -11.60 4.20 -27.21
C ARG A 331 -11.85 4.55 -25.75
N LEU A 332 -11.91 3.58 -24.84
CA LEU A 332 -12.13 3.84 -23.42
C LEU A 332 -10.83 4.25 -22.74
N GLY A 333 -10.91 5.15 -21.76
CA GLY A 333 -9.77 5.53 -20.95
C GLY A 333 -9.41 4.37 -20.02
N TYR A 334 -8.36 3.61 -20.35
CA TYR A 334 -7.86 2.53 -19.50
C TYR A 334 -7.41 3.05 -18.13
N GLY A 335 -7.67 2.25 -17.10
CA GLY A 335 -7.16 2.53 -15.76
C GLY A 335 -5.64 2.40 -15.70
N GLY A 336 -5.02 3.17 -14.80
CA GLY A 336 -3.59 3.06 -14.50
C GLY A 336 -3.30 1.92 -13.53
N ASP A 337 -2.19 1.23 -13.73
CA ASP A 337 -1.68 0.20 -12.81
C ASP A 337 -1.31 0.79 -11.45
N GLY A 338 -1.52 0.02 -10.38
CA GLY A 338 -1.09 0.38 -9.02
C GLY A 338 0.42 0.33 -8.84
N GLY A 339 0.93 1.02 -7.82
CA GLY A 339 2.33 0.93 -7.42
C GLY A 339 2.64 -0.44 -6.79
N ALA A 340 3.82 -0.98 -7.11
CA ALA A 340 4.36 -2.19 -6.50
C ALA A 340 5.89 -2.19 -6.56
N TRP A 341 6.52 -2.86 -5.58
CA TRP A 341 7.97 -3.03 -5.53
C TRP A 341 8.75 -1.69 -5.63
N MET A 342 9.57 -1.52 -6.67
CA MET A 342 10.36 -0.31 -6.94
C MET A 342 9.56 0.78 -7.66
N THR A 343 8.41 0.44 -8.26
CA THR A 343 7.49 1.41 -8.85
C THR A 343 6.54 1.90 -7.77
N SER A 344 7.00 2.88 -6.99
CA SER A 344 6.28 3.34 -5.80
C SER A 344 5.03 4.17 -6.14
N GLY A 345 5.07 4.96 -7.21
CA GLY A 345 3.91 5.71 -7.70
C GLY A 345 2.92 4.85 -8.47
N GLY A 346 1.66 5.26 -8.48
CA GLY A 346 0.67 4.66 -9.38
C GLY A 346 0.82 5.21 -10.80
N ALA A 347 0.51 4.39 -11.81
CA ALA A 347 0.49 4.83 -13.19
C ALA A 347 -0.74 5.72 -13.47
N ALA A 348 -0.60 6.66 -14.40
CA ALA A 348 -1.72 7.49 -14.84
C ALA A 348 -2.77 6.65 -15.58
N GLY A 349 -4.04 7.03 -15.42
CA GLY A 349 -5.10 6.57 -16.30
C GLY A 349 -4.95 7.18 -17.69
N ARG A 350 -5.48 6.51 -18.71
CA ARG A 350 -5.40 7.00 -20.09
C ARG A 350 -6.50 8.00 -20.38
N ASP A 351 -6.12 9.01 -21.16
CA ASP A 351 -7.06 9.92 -21.79
C ASP A 351 -7.91 9.19 -22.82
N SER A 352 -9.09 9.73 -23.10
CA SER A 352 -10.05 9.14 -24.02
C SER A 352 -10.92 10.21 -24.68
N ILE A 353 -11.34 9.93 -25.92
CA ILE A 353 -12.35 10.74 -26.61
C ILE A 353 -13.71 10.68 -25.92
N VAL A 354 -13.97 9.67 -25.08
CA VAL A 354 -15.20 9.56 -24.28
C VAL A 354 -14.92 9.87 -22.83
N SER A 355 -14.28 8.97 -22.07
CA SER A 355 -14.12 9.15 -20.63
C SER A 355 -12.80 8.64 -20.13
N GLY A 356 -12.16 9.44 -19.30
CA GLY A 356 -10.83 9.17 -18.80
C GLY A 356 -10.78 8.00 -17.82
N GLY A 357 -9.67 7.26 -17.86
CA GLY A 357 -9.40 6.19 -16.91
C GLY A 357 -8.94 6.71 -15.55
N GLY A 358 -9.23 5.98 -14.49
CA GLY A 358 -8.72 6.28 -13.15
C GLY A 358 -7.22 5.99 -13.03
N GLY A 359 -6.47 6.81 -12.30
CA GLY A 359 -5.08 6.54 -11.95
C GLY A 359 -4.92 5.44 -10.91
N GLY A 360 -3.81 4.69 -10.97
CA GLY A 360 -3.49 3.66 -9.99
C GLY A 360 -3.08 4.21 -8.62
N GLY A 361 -3.30 3.47 -7.55
CA GLY A 361 -2.88 3.86 -6.20
C GLY A 361 -1.39 3.65 -5.98
N ALA A 362 -0.75 4.49 -5.16
CA ALA A 362 0.66 4.33 -4.79
C ALA A 362 0.91 3.14 -3.86
N VAL A 363 2.18 2.75 -3.70
CA VAL A 363 2.58 1.80 -2.65
C VAL A 363 2.38 2.37 -1.25
N GLY A 364 2.26 1.47 -0.29
CA GLY A 364 2.29 1.70 1.14
C GLY A 364 3.71 1.81 1.69
N VAL A 365 3.86 1.55 3.00
CA VAL A 365 5.17 1.49 3.67
C VAL A 365 5.25 0.23 4.51
N ILE A 366 6.43 -0.37 4.51
CA ILE A 366 6.80 -1.43 5.43
C ILE A 366 8.03 -0.94 6.19
N ARG A 367 7.96 -0.85 7.51
CA ARG A 367 9.05 -0.40 8.37
C ARG A 367 9.46 -1.49 9.35
N ILE A 368 10.75 -1.74 9.46
CA ILE A 368 11.28 -2.76 10.37
C ILE A 368 12.18 -2.09 11.40
N LEU A 369 11.78 -2.18 12.67
CA LEU A 369 12.48 -1.64 13.81
C LEU A 369 13.08 -2.80 14.61
N GLY A 370 14.31 -3.18 14.26
CA GLY A 370 14.98 -4.35 14.83
C GLY A 370 15.97 -4.99 13.87
N THR A 371 16.59 -6.09 14.31
CA THR A 371 17.47 -6.88 13.43
C THR A 371 16.62 -7.74 12.50
N ARG A 372 16.56 -7.37 11.21
CA ARG A 372 15.88 -8.17 10.19
C ARG A 372 16.73 -9.38 9.78
N THR A 373 16.12 -10.55 9.75
CA THR A 373 16.67 -11.78 9.17
C THR A 373 15.65 -12.48 8.27
N GLY A 374 16.07 -13.53 7.56
CA GLY A 374 15.22 -14.27 6.61
C GLY A 374 15.24 -13.73 5.19
N ALA A 375 14.70 -14.52 4.25
CA ALA A 375 14.73 -14.24 2.81
C ALA A 375 13.34 -13.99 2.20
N GLY A 376 12.32 -13.84 3.04
CA GLY A 376 10.94 -13.62 2.66
C GLY A 376 10.73 -12.34 1.86
N LEU A 377 9.67 -12.34 1.06
CA LEU A 377 9.34 -11.25 0.15
C LEU A 377 8.69 -10.08 0.89
N VAL A 378 9.18 -8.88 0.63
CA VAL A 378 8.67 -7.64 1.24
C VAL A 378 8.46 -6.60 0.15
N THR A 379 7.19 -6.25 -0.13
CA THR A 379 6.82 -5.35 -1.23
C THR A 379 5.85 -4.26 -0.75
N PRO A 380 6.19 -2.96 -0.88
CA PRO A 380 7.46 -2.41 -1.35
C PRO A 380 8.62 -2.79 -0.41
N PRO A 381 9.89 -2.62 -0.82
CA PRO A 381 11.04 -2.84 0.05
C PRO A 381 10.90 -2.10 1.38
N ALA A 382 11.24 -2.77 2.49
CA ALA A 382 11.15 -2.17 3.81
C ALA A 382 12.19 -1.06 4.01
N ILE A 383 11.84 -0.09 4.85
CA ILE A 383 12.70 0.99 5.35
C ILE A 383 13.02 0.83 6.85
#